data_AF-A0A258AG66-F1
#
_entry.id   AF-A0A258AG66-F1
#
_cell.length_a   1.000
_cell.length_b   1.000
_cell.length_c   1.000
_cell.angle_alpha   90.00
_cell.angle_beta   90.00
_cell.angle_gamma   90.00
#
_symmetry.space_group_name_H-M   'P 1'
#
loop_
_entity.id
_entity.type
_entity.pdbx_description
1 polymer ?
#
loop_
_entity_poly.entity_id
_entity_poly.type
_entity_poly.pdbx_seq_one_letter_code
_entity_poly.pdbx_strand_id
1 'polypeptide(L)'
;MMTPFASTFNVCPRHQAKLCMQGSRLLPAVLFVVFLNALYAAPPLELAALQQQYAFVVAERVTSPYNTGIEALNTKFLIALTNAGEEAKKAGKLPEALAIEEDKKLITSQQSLPEKDDEKTPASLTKLHAVYRLESAKLAQQRTAAHAALLPAYTAKLKELESTLLKGDRLEDAKEVMQYREGLGAEPTPSVTGKEFVNSLGMKFVPVKGTKVLFCIHETRFKDYDAYAAEDPSVNGAWKDQSVNNYTPAENKEEHPVVRVSWADAQAFCSWLSKKEGKTYRLPTDQEWSYAVGIGREEKWKQGTTPATVVKNQTDLPWGSKWPPPKGEGNFSDQSRKAKAANSEATYLDGYDDGFPTTAPVMSFKPNKPGLYDLSGNVWEWCQDWYDNTQKDRVLRGGSWSSPDRGDLLSSNRLHNTPDLRFADRGFRVVLEEKAP
;
A
#
# COMPACT_ATOMS: atom_id res chain seq x y z
N MET A 1 44.00 -54.62 -44.93
CA MET A 1 43.30 -53.76 -45.91
C MET A 1 42.37 -52.87 -45.11
N MET A 2 42.38 -51.53 -45.18
CA MET A 2 43.27 -50.58 -45.88
C MET A 2 43.50 -49.34 -44.97
N THR A 3 44.69 -48.74 -45.07
CA THR A 3 45.07 -47.35 -44.66
C THR A 3 45.00 -46.44 -45.91
N PRO A 4 45.44 -45.15 -45.95
CA PRO A 4 46.02 -44.20 -44.95
C PRO A 4 45.16 -42.91 -44.81
N PHE A 5 45.54 -41.72 -44.27
CA PHE A 5 46.79 -40.97 -43.93
C PHE A 5 46.61 -40.30 -42.53
N ALA A 6 47.61 -40.02 -41.67
CA ALA A 6 48.79 -39.11 -41.73
C ALA A 6 48.40 -37.60 -41.89
N SER A 7 49.04 -36.57 -41.29
CA SER A 7 50.30 -36.37 -40.52
C SER A 7 50.26 -34.95 -39.82
N THR A 8 51.17 -34.35 -39.00
CA THR A 8 52.56 -34.62 -38.51
C THR A 8 52.88 -33.82 -37.20
N PHE A 9 53.54 -34.45 -36.20
CA PHE A 9 54.55 -33.99 -35.20
C PHE A 9 54.81 -32.52 -34.74
N ASN A 10 55.04 -32.35 -33.41
CA ASN A 10 56.21 -31.72 -32.69
C ASN A 10 55.81 -31.04 -31.35
N VAL A 11 56.61 -30.88 -30.26
CA VAL A 11 57.85 -31.51 -29.73
C VAL A 11 57.96 -31.20 -28.20
N CYS A 12 58.81 -31.91 -27.43
CA CYS A 12 59.04 -31.77 -25.96
C CYS A 12 60.35 -30.94 -25.67
N PRO A 13 60.94 -30.75 -24.45
CA PRO A 13 60.61 -31.29 -23.11
C PRO A 13 60.79 -30.35 -21.86
N ARG A 14 60.42 -30.91 -20.69
CA ARG A 14 60.99 -30.76 -19.31
C ARG A 14 61.92 -29.58 -18.96
N HIS A 15 61.71 -29.03 -17.75
CA HIS A 15 62.76 -28.97 -16.70
C HIS A 15 62.18 -29.14 -15.28
N GLN A 16 62.99 -29.64 -14.35
CA GLN A 16 62.70 -29.69 -12.90
C GLN A 16 63.85 -29.02 -12.14
N ALA A 17 63.55 -28.31 -11.05
CA ALA A 17 64.51 -27.96 -10.01
C ALA A 17 63.80 -27.92 -8.65
N LYS A 18 64.44 -28.46 -7.60
CA LYS A 18 63.98 -28.41 -6.20
C LYS A 18 64.97 -27.57 -5.38
N LEU A 19 64.47 -26.70 -4.49
CA LEU A 19 65.09 -26.29 -3.22
C LEU A 19 64.11 -25.35 -2.48
N CYS A 20 64.15 -25.17 -1.16
CA CYS A 20 64.11 -26.15 -0.05
C CYS A 20 63.69 -25.40 1.24
N MET A 21 62.81 -26.00 2.05
CA MET A 21 62.51 -25.68 3.47
C MET A 21 62.69 -24.24 4.01
N GLN A 22 61.56 -23.58 4.29
CA GLN A 22 61.17 -23.05 5.62
C GLN A 22 59.68 -22.62 5.55
N GLY A 23 58.80 -22.87 6.53
CA GLY A 23 58.96 -23.67 7.75
C GLY A 23 57.99 -23.28 8.86
N SER A 24 56.71 -23.64 8.78
CA SER A 24 55.78 -23.59 9.93
C SER A 24 54.49 -24.39 9.73
N ARG A 25 53.87 -24.79 10.85
CA ARG A 25 52.78 -25.78 10.93
C ARG A 25 51.42 -25.22 10.49
N LEU A 26 50.68 -25.97 9.68
CA LEU A 26 49.24 -25.79 9.53
C LEU A 26 48.50 -26.52 10.67
N LEU A 27 47.75 -25.77 11.48
CA LEU A 27 46.56 -26.29 12.18
C LEU A 27 45.30 -25.78 11.45
N PRO A 28 44.17 -26.50 11.55
CA PRO A 28 42.91 -26.02 10.99
C PRO A 28 42.40 -24.82 11.80
N ALA A 29 42.55 -23.62 11.26
CA ALA A 29 41.94 -22.43 11.82
C ALA A 29 40.40 -22.51 11.63
N VAL A 30 39.68 -22.62 12.74
CA VAL A 30 38.21 -22.44 12.75
C VAL A 30 37.92 -21.00 12.36
N LEU A 31 37.52 -20.78 11.11
CA LEU A 31 37.23 -19.44 10.62
C LEU A 31 35.90 -18.97 11.21
N PHE A 32 35.97 -17.98 12.09
CA PHE A 32 34.82 -17.37 12.73
C PHE A 32 33.90 -16.73 11.67
N VAL A 33 32.64 -17.16 11.58
CA VAL A 33 31.66 -16.55 10.66
C VAL A 33 31.21 -15.21 11.25
N VAL A 34 31.94 -14.15 10.87
CA VAL A 34 31.53 -12.77 11.16
C VAL A 34 30.44 -12.37 10.18
N PHE A 35 29.21 -12.26 10.67
CA PHE A 35 28.10 -11.69 9.91
C PHE A 35 28.35 -10.20 9.63
N LEU A 36 28.73 -9.87 8.40
CA LEU A 36 28.64 -8.49 7.91
C LEU A 36 27.19 -8.21 7.47
N ASN A 37 26.35 -7.85 8.43
CA ASN A 37 25.11 -7.13 8.15
C ASN A 37 25.46 -5.71 7.71
N ALA A 38 25.16 -5.36 6.46
CA ALA A 38 25.28 -3.99 5.97
C ALA A 38 24.23 -3.68 4.89
N LEU A 39 23.45 -2.61 4.97
CA LEU A 39 22.90 -1.90 6.13
C LEU A 39 21.77 -1.03 5.53
N TYR A 40 20.55 -1.11 6.07
CA TYR A 40 19.83 0.17 6.22
C TYR A 40 20.71 1.00 7.14
N ALA A 41 20.97 2.27 6.83
CA ALA A 41 21.42 3.17 7.88
C ALA A 41 20.29 3.17 8.93
N ALA A 42 20.49 2.43 10.02
CA ALA A 42 19.57 2.48 11.13
C ALA A 42 19.68 3.89 11.71
N PRO A 43 18.55 4.52 12.11
CA PRO A 43 18.61 5.81 12.78
C PRO A 43 19.63 5.71 13.92
N PRO A 44 20.46 6.75 14.15
CA PRO A 44 21.46 6.77 15.21
C PRO A 44 20.89 6.16 16.49
N LEU A 45 21.63 5.28 17.17
CA LEU A 45 21.09 4.52 18.30
C LEU A 45 20.49 5.44 19.38
N GLU A 46 21.02 6.66 19.48
CA GLU A 46 20.50 7.76 20.28
C GLU A 46 19.13 8.28 19.80
N LEU A 47 18.94 8.46 18.49
CA LEU A 47 17.66 8.82 17.87
C LEU A 47 16.62 7.69 18.05
N ALA A 48 17.00 6.44 17.81
CA ALA A 48 16.14 5.28 18.03
C ALA A 48 15.69 5.17 19.50
N ALA A 49 16.60 5.38 20.45
CA ALA A 49 16.29 5.42 21.87
C ALA A 49 15.37 6.60 22.25
N LEU A 50 15.57 7.79 21.67
CA LEU A 50 14.68 8.93 21.86
C LEU A 50 13.27 8.68 21.27
N GLN A 51 13.19 8.05 20.10
CA GLN A 51 11.92 7.64 19.48
C GLN A 51 11.17 6.62 20.36
N GLN A 52 11.87 5.62 20.90
CA GLN A 52 11.27 4.64 21.81
C GLN A 52 10.80 5.28 23.13
N GLN A 53 11.59 6.19 23.71
CA GLN A 53 11.19 6.96 24.89
C GLN A 53 9.94 7.83 24.62
N TYR A 54 9.89 8.51 23.47
CA TYR A 54 8.73 9.32 23.09
C TYR A 54 7.48 8.45 22.88
N ALA A 55 7.61 7.34 22.15
CA ALA A 55 6.52 6.40 21.94
C ALA A 55 5.96 5.84 23.27
N PHE A 56 6.82 5.53 24.24
CA PHE A 56 6.41 5.14 25.60
C PHE A 56 5.63 6.26 26.31
N VAL A 57 6.15 7.48 26.30
CA VAL A 57 5.49 8.64 26.96
C VAL A 57 4.16 9.01 26.28
N VAL A 58 4.05 8.86 24.96
CA VAL A 58 2.77 9.02 24.23
C VAL A 58 1.81 7.88 24.61
N ALA A 59 2.26 6.63 24.69
CA ALA A 59 1.42 5.52 25.11
C ALA A 59 0.88 5.73 26.55
N GLU A 60 1.75 6.11 27.48
CA GLU A 60 1.45 6.42 28.88
C GLU A 60 0.47 7.60 29.04
N ARG A 61 0.72 8.73 28.37
CA ARG A 61 0.09 10.03 28.68
C ARG A 61 -0.96 10.50 27.68
N VAL A 62 -1.05 9.86 26.52
CA VAL A 62 -1.97 10.23 25.43
C VAL A 62 -2.89 9.07 25.08
N THR A 63 -2.32 7.90 24.76
CA THR A 63 -3.10 6.75 24.27
C THR A 63 -3.88 6.07 25.40
N SER A 64 -3.21 5.71 26.51
CA SER A 64 -3.89 5.04 27.64
C SER A 64 -5.01 5.89 28.25
N PRO A 65 -4.82 7.19 28.57
CA PRO A 65 -5.88 8.01 29.17
C PRO A 65 -7.06 8.25 28.22
N TYR A 66 -6.81 8.35 26.91
CA TYR A 66 -7.89 8.41 25.91
C TYR A 66 -8.68 7.10 25.85
N ASN A 67 -8.00 5.95 25.79
CA ASN A 67 -8.64 4.64 25.71
C ASN A 67 -9.49 4.38 26.97
N THR A 68 -8.96 4.60 28.17
CA THR A 68 -9.70 4.50 29.43
C THR A 68 -10.85 5.51 29.50
N GLY A 69 -10.69 6.71 28.94
CA GLY A 69 -11.76 7.71 28.83
C GLY A 69 -12.92 7.26 27.94
N ILE A 70 -12.60 6.69 26.77
CA ILE A 70 -13.60 6.12 25.84
C ILE A 70 -14.27 4.89 26.44
N GLU A 71 -13.53 4.00 27.09
CA GLU A 71 -14.08 2.84 27.79
C GLU A 71 -15.06 3.26 28.90
N ALA A 72 -14.67 4.21 29.75
CA ALA A 72 -15.54 4.75 30.80
C ALA A 72 -16.76 5.53 30.25
N LEU A 73 -16.63 6.17 29.07
CA LEU A 73 -17.76 6.76 28.35
C LEU A 73 -18.71 5.66 27.83
N ASN A 74 -18.18 4.60 27.22
CA ASN A 74 -18.95 3.46 26.73
C ASN A 74 -19.71 2.77 27.86
N THR A 75 -19.08 2.54 29.03
CA THR A 75 -19.78 1.96 30.20
C THR A 75 -20.97 2.82 30.63
N LYS A 76 -20.77 4.14 30.79
CA LYS A 76 -21.85 5.07 31.16
C LYS A 76 -22.97 5.11 30.13
N PHE A 77 -22.60 5.07 28.85
CA PHE A 77 -23.52 5.13 27.73
C PHE A 77 -24.35 3.86 27.59
N LEU A 78 -23.75 2.67 27.76
CA LEU A 78 -24.47 1.39 27.80
C LEU A 78 -25.47 1.31 28.96
N ILE A 79 -25.15 1.89 30.12
CA ILE A 79 -26.10 2.02 31.25
C ILE A 79 -27.26 2.93 30.86
N ALA A 80 -26.99 4.11 30.27
CA ALA A 80 -28.03 5.04 29.84
C ALA A 80 -28.96 4.44 28.76
N LEU A 81 -28.39 3.76 27.75
CA LEU A 81 -29.14 3.01 26.75
C LEU A 81 -29.97 1.88 27.37
N THR A 82 -29.43 1.15 28.35
CA THR A 82 -30.17 0.07 29.03
C THR A 82 -31.41 0.60 29.75
N ASN A 83 -31.28 1.70 30.49
CA ASN A 83 -32.41 2.35 31.17
C ASN A 83 -33.45 2.87 30.17
N ALA A 84 -33.02 3.59 29.12
CA ALA A 84 -33.92 4.09 28.07
C ALA A 84 -34.63 2.93 27.32
N GLY A 85 -33.94 1.81 27.10
CA GLY A 85 -34.49 0.61 26.49
C GLY A 85 -35.55 -0.06 27.35
N GLU A 86 -35.39 -0.08 28.68
CA GLU A 86 -36.44 -0.51 29.60
C GLU A 86 -37.65 0.42 29.58
N GLU A 87 -37.45 1.74 29.57
CA GLU A 87 -38.55 2.72 29.49
C GLU A 87 -39.33 2.59 28.17
N ALA A 88 -38.63 2.47 27.04
CA ALA A 88 -39.25 2.24 25.73
C ALA A 88 -40.08 0.93 25.70
N LYS A 89 -39.57 -0.16 26.30
CA LYS A 89 -40.29 -1.44 26.43
C LYS A 89 -41.52 -1.31 27.33
N LYS A 90 -41.41 -0.66 28.50
CA LYS A 90 -42.52 -0.39 29.43
C LYS A 90 -43.60 0.50 28.80
N ALA A 91 -43.21 1.43 27.92
CA ALA A 91 -44.10 2.30 27.17
C ALA A 91 -44.65 1.69 25.85
N GLY A 92 -44.36 0.42 25.54
CA GLY A 92 -44.83 -0.27 24.34
C GLY A 92 -44.21 0.20 23.02
N LYS A 93 -43.14 1.00 23.07
CA LYS A 93 -42.52 1.64 21.90
C LYS A 93 -41.51 0.72 21.19
N LEU A 94 -42.00 -0.27 20.46
CA LEU A 94 -41.14 -1.26 19.78
C LEU A 94 -40.02 -0.65 18.89
N PRO A 95 -40.26 0.38 18.03
CA PRO A 95 -39.19 0.94 17.20
C PRO A 95 -38.08 1.63 18.01
N GLU A 96 -38.45 2.33 19.08
CA GLU A 96 -37.50 3.01 19.97
C GLU A 96 -36.67 1.98 20.75
N ALA A 97 -37.30 0.89 21.23
CA ALA A 97 -36.61 -0.20 21.90
C ALA A 97 -35.64 -0.96 20.96
N LEU A 98 -35.96 -1.10 19.67
CA LEU A 98 -35.08 -1.77 18.70
C LEU A 98 -33.83 -0.92 18.37
N ALA A 99 -34.00 0.37 18.10
CA ALA A 99 -32.87 1.27 17.83
C ALA A 99 -31.88 1.32 19.01
N ILE A 100 -32.39 1.35 20.24
CA ILE A 100 -31.57 1.32 21.46
C ILE A 100 -30.74 0.03 21.60
N GLU A 101 -31.28 -1.14 21.20
CA GLU A 101 -30.51 -2.39 21.21
C GLU A 101 -29.46 -2.44 20.07
N GLU A 102 -29.69 -1.73 18.96
CA GLU A 102 -28.70 -1.56 17.89
C GLU A 102 -27.51 -0.72 18.34
N ASP A 103 -27.73 0.44 18.98
CA ASP A 103 -26.64 1.25 19.54
C ASP A 103 -25.87 0.52 20.65
N LYS A 104 -26.56 -0.25 21.50
CA LYS A 104 -25.90 -1.14 22.48
C LYS A 104 -24.99 -2.15 21.80
N LYS A 105 -25.43 -2.74 20.67
CA LYS A 105 -24.63 -3.66 19.86
C LYS A 105 -23.43 -2.96 19.23
N LEU A 106 -23.59 -1.75 18.66
CA LEU A 106 -22.47 -0.98 18.10
C LEU A 106 -21.39 -0.73 19.16
N ILE A 107 -21.77 -0.16 20.31
CA ILE A 107 -20.83 0.21 21.39
C ILE A 107 -20.17 -1.02 22.02
N THR A 108 -20.92 -2.11 22.24
CA THR A 108 -20.35 -3.38 22.74
C THR A 108 -19.37 -4.00 21.74
N SER A 109 -19.59 -3.79 20.43
CA SER A 109 -18.71 -4.23 19.35
C SER A 109 -17.57 -3.24 19.05
N GLN A 110 -17.40 -2.20 19.87
CA GLN A 110 -16.44 -1.09 19.68
C GLN A 110 -16.61 -0.33 18.35
N GLN A 111 -17.81 -0.37 17.75
CA GLN A 111 -18.15 0.34 16.53
C GLN A 111 -18.67 1.75 16.86
N SER A 112 -18.45 2.69 15.93
CA SER A 112 -18.92 4.07 16.06
C SER A 112 -20.43 4.19 15.82
N LEU A 113 -21.11 4.95 16.68
CA LEU A 113 -22.46 5.46 16.40
C LEU A 113 -22.47 6.34 15.13
N PRO A 114 -23.62 6.51 14.47
CA PRO A 114 -23.76 7.43 13.34
C PRO A 114 -23.28 8.86 13.64
N GLU A 115 -22.61 9.51 12.68
CA GLU A 115 -22.07 10.89 12.84
C GLU A 115 -23.18 11.95 13.02
N LYS A 116 -24.40 11.65 12.57
CA LYS A 116 -25.62 12.45 12.72
C LYS A 116 -26.83 11.56 12.97
N ASP A 117 -27.87 12.15 13.54
CA ASP A 117 -29.20 11.54 13.66
C ASP A 117 -30.03 11.79 12.39
N ASP A 118 -31.03 10.96 12.13
CA ASP A 118 -31.97 11.06 11.02
C ASP A 118 -33.43 11.21 11.49
N GLU A 119 -34.38 11.36 10.56
CA GLU A 119 -35.81 11.50 10.85
C GLU A 119 -36.45 10.27 11.52
N LYS A 120 -35.75 9.12 11.53
CA LYS A 120 -36.19 7.86 12.16
C LYS A 120 -35.62 7.68 13.57
N THR A 121 -34.60 8.45 13.92
CA THR A 121 -33.91 8.37 15.20
C THR A 121 -34.84 8.87 16.33
N PRO A 122 -35.16 8.04 17.35
CA PRO A 122 -36.05 8.45 18.44
C PRO A 122 -35.52 9.66 19.22
N ALA A 123 -36.40 10.59 19.61
CA ALA A 123 -36.01 11.83 20.29
C ALA A 123 -35.38 11.64 21.70
N SER A 124 -35.52 10.45 22.29
CA SER A 124 -34.75 10.00 23.47
C SER A 124 -33.30 9.69 23.09
N LEU A 125 -33.11 8.97 21.99
CA LEU A 125 -31.84 8.53 21.44
C LEU A 125 -31.00 9.71 20.89
N THR A 126 -31.62 10.66 20.20
CA THR A 126 -30.98 11.92 19.74
C THR A 126 -30.25 12.66 20.87
N LYS A 127 -30.84 12.68 22.07
CA LYS A 127 -30.22 13.32 23.25
C LYS A 127 -29.02 12.54 23.77
N LEU A 128 -29.15 11.22 23.84
CA LEU A 128 -28.07 10.31 24.23
C LEU A 128 -26.89 10.43 23.23
N HIS A 129 -27.19 10.43 21.93
CA HIS A 129 -26.21 10.63 20.86
C HIS A 129 -25.52 11.99 20.93
N ALA A 130 -26.24 13.08 21.16
CA ALA A 130 -25.63 14.40 21.33
C ALA A 130 -24.63 14.43 22.49
N VAL A 131 -24.97 13.83 23.64
CA VAL A 131 -24.07 13.72 24.81
C VAL A 131 -22.85 12.85 24.50
N TYR A 132 -23.03 11.68 23.88
CA TYR A 132 -21.93 10.77 23.55
C TYR A 132 -20.97 11.39 22.52
N ARG A 133 -21.50 11.99 21.44
CA ARG A 133 -20.69 12.69 20.42
C ARG A 133 -19.91 13.86 21.04
N LEU A 134 -20.52 14.60 21.97
CA LEU A 134 -19.86 15.72 22.65
C LEU A 134 -18.70 15.26 23.57
N GLU A 135 -18.94 14.27 24.45
CA GLU A 135 -17.91 13.79 25.36
C GLU A 135 -16.79 13.00 24.64
N SER A 136 -17.10 12.24 23.59
CA SER A 136 -16.08 11.59 22.75
C SER A 136 -15.24 12.59 21.95
N ALA A 137 -15.85 13.65 21.39
CA ALA A 137 -15.11 14.74 20.74
C ALA A 137 -14.20 15.49 21.72
N LYS A 138 -14.67 15.72 22.96
CA LYS A 138 -13.90 16.32 24.06
C LYS A 138 -12.73 15.43 24.50
N LEU A 139 -12.91 14.12 24.60
CA LEU A 139 -11.82 13.16 24.83
C LEU A 139 -10.79 13.18 23.68
N ALA A 140 -11.25 13.25 22.42
CA ALA A 140 -10.36 13.36 21.26
C ALA A 140 -9.59 14.69 21.25
N GLN A 141 -10.23 15.81 21.61
CA GLN A 141 -9.58 17.11 21.79
C GLN A 141 -8.53 17.08 22.91
N GLN A 142 -8.84 16.46 24.06
CA GLN A 142 -7.91 16.27 25.17
C GLN A 142 -6.70 15.42 24.75
N ARG A 143 -6.92 14.34 24.00
CA ARG A 143 -5.83 13.51 23.43
C ARG A 143 -4.93 14.32 22.50
N THR A 144 -5.51 15.10 21.58
CA THR A 144 -4.74 15.95 20.65
C THR A 144 -3.94 17.02 21.41
N ALA A 145 -4.55 17.67 22.41
CA ALA A 145 -3.86 18.66 23.25
C ALA A 145 -2.73 18.03 24.09
N ALA A 146 -2.95 16.83 24.65
CA ALA A 146 -1.93 16.08 25.39
C ALA A 146 -0.74 15.70 24.49
N HIS A 147 -0.98 15.23 23.27
CA HIS A 147 0.10 14.98 22.30
C HIS A 147 0.85 16.25 21.93
N ALA A 148 0.14 17.33 21.62
CA ALA A 148 0.73 18.63 21.30
C ALA A 148 1.60 19.20 22.44
N ALA A 149 1.23 18.94 23.70
CA ALA A 149 2.01 19.34 24.87
C ALA A 149 3.31 18.54 25.06
N LEU A 150 3.42 17.33 24.51
CA LEU A 150 4.65 16.53 24.56
C LEU A 150 5.69 16.94 23.50
N LEU A 151 5.23 17.42 22.34
CA LEU A 151 6.10 17.75 21.20
C LEU A 151 7.24 18.73 21.55
N PRO A 152 7.05 19.88 22.24
CA PRO A 152 8.13 20.82 22.52
C PRO A 152 9.31 20.21 23.29
N ALA A 153 9.03 19.36 24.28
CA ALA A 153 10.05 18.69 25.09
C ALA A 153 10.82 17.63 24.28
N TYR A 154 10.14 16.96 23.35
CA TYR A 154 10.77 15.99 22.45
C TYR A 154 11.62 16.66 21.38
N THR A 155 11.08 17.68 20.70
CA THR A 155 11.79 18.53 19.73
C THR A 155 13.03 19.18 20.35
N ALA A 156 13.00 19.55 21.63
CA ALA A 156 14.17 20.04 22.36
C ALA A 156 15.26 18.96 22.52
N LYS A 157 14.91 17.74 22.97
CA LYS A 157 15.85 16.61 23.06
C LYS A 157 16.47 16.24 21.71
N LEU A 158 15.69 16.27 20.63
CA LEU A 158 16.19 16.03 19.28
C LEU A 158 17.20 17.11 18.86
N LYS A 159 16.95 18.38 19.18
CA LYS A 159 17.90 19.48 18.90
C LYS A 159 19.18 19.41 19.77
N GLU A 160 19.08 18.87 20.99
CA GLU A 160 20.24 18.58 21.84
C GLU A 160 21.08 17.44 21.26
N LEU A 161 20.45 16.39 20.74
CA LEU A 161 21.12 15.29 20.03
C LEU A 161 21.78 15.78 18.73
N GLU A 162 21.08 16.56 17.90
CA GLU A 162 21.60 17.24 16.70
C GLU A 162 22.89 18.02 17.01
N SER A 163 22.89 18.83 18.09
CA SER A 163 24.07 19.57 18.53
C SER A 163 25.21 18.67 19.04
N THR A 164 24.87 17.54 19.67
CA THR A 164 25.85 16.57 20.20
C THR A 164 26.53 15.79 19.08
N LEU A 165 25.77 15.31 18.10
CA LEU A 165 26.28 14.59 16.93
C LEU A 165 27.20 15.48 16.08
N LEU A 166 26.79 16.74 15.83
CA LEU A 166 27.59 17.71 15.08
C LEU A 166 28.94 18.02 15.78
N LYS A 167 28.98 18.11 17.11
CA LYS A 167 30.22 18.28 17.89
C LYS A 167 31.11 17.01 17.90
N GLY A 168 30.52 15.85 17.61
CA GLY A 168 31.22 14.57 17.48
C GLY A 168 31.59 14.20 16.04
N ASP A 169 31.54 15.15 15.10
CA ASP A 169 31.83 14.97 13.66
C ASP A 169 30.89 13.97 12.94
N ARG A 170 29.73 13.66 13.53
CA ARG A 170 28.70 12.77 12.98
C ARG A 170 27.66 13.59 12.19
N LEU A 171 28.12 14.18 11.08
CA LEU A 171 27.33 15.14 10.27
C LEU A 171 26.05 14.53 9.67
N GLU A 172 26.13 13.34 9.07
CA GLU A 172 24.95 12.69 8.45
C GLU A 172 23.91 12.28 9.50
N ASP A 173 24.35 11.72 10.63
CA ASP A 173 23.50 11.41 11.78
C ASP A 173 22.78 12.67 12.30
N ALA A 174 23.49 13.81 12.36
CA ALA A 174 22.89 15.09 12.74
C ALA A 174 21.87 15.58 11.69
N LYS A 175 22.13 15.38 10.39
CA LYS A 175 21.17 15.67 9.31
C LYS A 175 19.90 14.81 9.44
N GLU A 176 20.03 13.52 9.77
CA GLU A 176 18.88 12.63 9.97
C GLU A 176 18.03 13.08 11.17
N VAL A 177 18.66 13.38 12.32
CA VAL A 177 17.95 13.89 13.51
C VAL A 177 17.24 15.22 13.21
N MET A 178 17.88 16.12 12.46
CA MET A 178 17.29 17.39 12.01
C MET A 178 16.06 17.17 11.10
N GLN A 179 16.18 16.32 10.08
CA GLN A 179 15.08 16.00 9.16
C GLN A 179 13.90 15.33 9.89
N TYR A 180 14.18 14.41 10.81
CA TYR A 180 13.16 13.80 11.67
C TYR A 180 12.49 14.85 12.58
N ARG A 181 13.28 15.72 13.23
CA ARG A 181 12.78 16.83 14.09
C ARG A 181 11.83 17.77 13.34
N GLU A 182 12.10 18.05 12.07
CA GLU A 182 11.31 19.00 11.26
C GLU A 182 10.05 18.37 10.66
N GLY A 183 9.97 17.03 10.61
CA GLY A 183 8.73 16.30 10.29
C GLY A 183 7.69 16.31 11.41
N LEU A 184 8.05 16.69 12.65
CA LEU A 184 7.16 16.62 13.82
C LEU A 184 6.22 17.82 13.92
N GLY A 185 4.97 17.64 13.49
CA GLY A 185 3.87 18.58 13.72
C GLY A 185 3.24 19.22 12.47
N ALA A 186 3.63 18.79 11.27
CA ALA A 186 3.02 19.26 10.03
C ALA A 186 1.65 18.60 9.77
N GLU A 187 0.59 19.41 9.72
CA GLU A 187 -0.67 19.05 9.03
C GLU A 187 -0.35 18.67 7.57
N PRO A 188 -0.87 17.55 7.04
CA PRO A 188 -0.42 17.01 5.77
C PRO A 188 -0.92 17.83 4.57
N THR A 189 -0.08 18.75 4.08
CA THR A 189 -0.18 19.29 2.71
C THR A 189 1.03 18.88 1.88
N PRO A 190 1.06 17.64 1.32
CA PRO A 190 2.17 17.21 0.49
C PRO A 190 2.15 17.89 -0.87
N SER A 191 3.23 18.59 -1.20
CA SER A 191 3.52 19.05 -2.56
C SER A 191 4.90 18.52 -2.95
N VAL A 192 4.93 17.38 -3.64
CA VAL A 192 6.15 16.87 -4.28
C VAL A 192 6.65 17.91 -5.29
N THR A 193 7.95 18.21 -5.20
CA THR A 193 8.70 19.05 -6.15
C THR A 193 9.68 18.22 -7.01
N GLY A 194 9.59 16.90 -6.89
CA GLY A 194 10.38 15.93 -7.63
C GLY A 194 10.34 16.10 -9.14
N LYS A 195 11.46 15.75 -9.78
CA LYS A 195 11.55 15.64 -11.24
C LYS A 195 11.13 14.24 -11.66
N GLU A 196 10.76 14.08 -12.92
CA GLU A 196 10.55 12.75 -13.50
C GLU A 196 11.80 11.87 -13.30
N PHE A 197 11.60 10.61 -12.95
CA PHE A 197 12.66 9.65 -12.70
C PHE A 197 12.45 8.39 -13.55
N VAL A 198 13.52 7.72 -13.96
CA VAL A 198 13.47 6.43 -14.67
C VAL A 198 14.43 5.46 -13.99
N ASN A 199 13.95 4.27 -13.67
CA ASN A 199 14.72 3.25 -12.93
C ASN A 199 15.59 2.38 -13.86
N SER A 200 16.34 1.44 -13.28
CA SER A 200 17.21 0.51 -14.02
C SER A 200 16.47 -0.46 -14.96
N LEU A 201 15.15 -0.63 -14.78
CA LEU A 201 14.26 -1.42 -15.64
C LEU A 201 13.57 -0.57 -16.73
N GLY A 202 13.87 0.73 -16.81
CA GLY A 202 13.21 1.66 -17.73
C GLY A 202 11.76 2.01 -17.34
N MET A 203 11.31 1.69 -16.13
CA MET A 203 10.02 2.13 -15.59
C MET A 203 10.12 3.63 -15.28
N LYS A 204 9.18 4.43 -15.81
CA LYS A 204 9.13 5.89 -15.59
C LYS A 204 8.22 6.24 -14.41
N PHE A 205 8.70 7.13 -13.55
CA PHE A 205 8.03 7.62 -12.35
C PHE A 205 7.78 9.14 -12.43
N VAL A 206 6.59 9.59 -12.02
CA VAL A 206 6.14 10.99 -12.08
C VAL A 206 5.52 11.47 -10.76
N PRO A 207 5.62 12.77 -10.42
CA PRO A 207 5.13 13.30 -9.14
C PRO A 207 3.60 13.43 -9.07
N VAL A 208 2.97 12.89 -8.02
CA VAL A 208 1.52 13.01 -7.80
C VAL A 208 1.21 14.05 -6.72
N LYS A 209 0.56 15.14 -7.11
CA LYS A 209 0.25 16.30 -6.24
C LYS A 209 -0.72 15.96 -5.11
N GLY A 210 -0.19 15.87 -3.89
CA GLY A 210 -0.93 15.45 -2.69
C GLY A 210 -0.33 14.22 -2.00
N THR A 211 0.64 13.56 -2.66
CA THR A 211 1.43 12.45 -2.10
C THR A 211 2.85 12.92 -1.73
N LYS A 212 3.69 12.02 -1.20
CA LYS A 212 5.15 12.23 -1.01
C LYS A 212 6.01 11.32 -1.91
N VAL A 213 5.44 10.78 -2.98
CA VAL A 213 6.06 9.75 -3.82
C VAL A 213 5.98 10.10 -5.31
N LEU A 214 6.88 9.50 -6.08
CA LEU A 214 6.74 9.41 -7.53
C LEU A 214 5.99 8.10 -7.87
N PHE A 215 4.93 8.17 -8.65
CA PHE A 215 4.18 7.00 -9.12
C PHE A 215 4.79 6.47 -10.41
N CYS A 216 4.94 5.15 -10.53
CA CYS A 216 5.15 4.52 -11.84
C CYS A 216 3.96 4.85 -12.75
N ILE A 217 4.24 5.31 -13.97
CA ILE A 217 3.19 5.74 -14.91
C ILE A 217 2.28 4.57 -15.34
N HIS A 218 2.77 3.34 -15.24
CA HIS A 218 2.08 2.12 -15.65
C HIS A 218 2.09 1.05 -14.53
N GLU A 219 1.23 0.04 -14.68
CA GLU A 219 1.28 -1.21 -13.92
C GLU A 219 2.64 -1.91 -14.12
N THR A 220 3.10 -2.71 -13.14
CA THR A 220 4.36 -3.45 -13.26
C THR A 220 4.23 -4.50 -14.36
N ARG A 221 5.11 -4.48 -15.37
CA ARG A 221 4.97 -5.34 -16.56
C ARG A 221 5.53 -6.74 -16.32
N PHE A 222 5.11 -7.68 -17.16
CA PHE A 222 5.64 -9.03 -17.19
C PHE A 222 7.18 -9.06 -17.27
N LYS A 223 7.80 -8.24 -18.13
CA LYS A 223 9.28 -8.17 -18.22
C LYS A 223 9.96 -7.52 -17.02
N ASP A 224 9.29 -6.56 -16.37
CA ASP A 224 9.84 -5.93 -15.16
C ASP A 224 9.96 -7.00 -14.07
N TYR A 225 8.91 -7.82 -13.94
CA TYR A 225 8.83 -8.92 -12.97
C TYR A 225 9.66 -10.16 -13.36
N ASP A 226 9.84 -10.46 -14.65
CA ASP A 226 10.78 -11.51 -15.12
C ASP A 226 12.23 -11.19 -14.72
N ALA A 227 12.64 -9.91 -14.81
CA ALA A 227 13.95 -9.47 -14.33
C ALA A 227 14.15 -9.68 -12.81
N TYR A 228 13.07 -9.62 -12.00
CA TYR A 228 13.09 -10.03 -10.60
C TYR A 228 13.20 -11.55 -10.45
N ALA A 229 12.32 -12.30 -11.10
CA ALA A 229 12.26 -13.76 -10.99
C ALA A 229 13.50 -14.49 -11.57
N ALA A 230 14.29 -13.82 -12.42
CA ALA A 230 15.59 -14.28 -12.88
C ALA A 230 16.69 -14.16 -11.81
N GLU A 231 16.55 -13.25 -10.84
CA GLU A 231 17.50 -13.04 -9.74
C GLU A 231 17.06 -13.72 -8.42
N ASP A 232 15.78 -14.10 -8.29
CA ASP A 232 15.23 -14.81 -7.14
C ASP A 232 14.52 -16.12 -7.56
N PRO A 233 15.19 -17.29 -7.48
CA PRO A 233 14.61 -18.58 -7.86
C PRO A 233 13.57 -19.11 -6.86
N SER A 234 13.27 -18.40 -5.77
CA SER A 234 12.18 -18.76 -4.84
C SER A 234 10.81 -18.22 -5.28
N VAL A 235 10.77 -17.34 -6.29
CA VAL A 235 9.55 -16.73 -6.81
C VAL A 235 8.57 -17.77 -7.35
N ASN A 236 7.33 -17.72 -6.87
CA ASN A 236 6.24 -18.59 -7.32
C ASN A 236 6.02 -18.44 -8.83
N GLY A 237 5.96 -19.55 -9.58
CA GLY A 237 5.88 -19.55 -11.04
C GLY A 237 4.53 -19.11 -11.65
N ALA A 238 3.48 -18.87 -10.85
CA ALA A 238 2.11 -18.66 -11.36
C ALA A 238 1.97 -17.49 -12.34
N TRP A 239 2.77 -16.42 -12.19
CA TRP A 239 2.75 -15.25 -13.08
C TRP A 239 3.17 -15.54 -14.53
N LYS A 240 3.85 -16.66 -14.77
CA LYS A 240 4.32 -17.05 -16.12
C LYS A 240 3.17 -17.45 -17.05
N ASP A 241 2.01 -17.80 -16.50
CA ASP A 241 0.80 -18.05 -17.29
C ASP A 241 0.02 -16.74 -17.52
N GLN A 242 0.01 -16.25 -18.76
CA GLN A 242 -0.82 -15.13 -19.20
C GLN A 242 -2.19 -15.58 -19.76
N SER A 243 -2.49 -16.88 -19.75
CA SER A 243 -3.66 -17.44 -20.43
C SER A 243 -4.94 -17.33 -19.59
N VAL A 244 -6.08 -17.20 -20.26
CA VAL A 244 -7.42 -17.09 -19.67
C VAL A 244 -8.41 -17.71 -20.66
N ASN A 245 -9.27 -18.64 -20.23
CA ASN A 245 -10.37 -19.20 -21.06
C ASN A 245 -9.91 -19.73 -22.44
N ASN A 246 -8.72 -20.35 -22.51
CA ASN A 246 -8.04 -20.81 -23.73
C ASN A 246 -7.56 -19.69 -24.69
N TYR A 247 -7.68 -18.43 -24.31
CA TYR A 247 -7.00 -17.30 -24.95
C TYR A 247 -5.68 -17.00 -24.23
N THR A 248 -4.66 -16.58 -24.97
CA THR A 248 -3.42 -16.00 -24.43
C THR A 248 -3.12 -14.77 -25.29
N PRO A 249 -2.75 -13.60 -24.70
CA PRO A 249 -2.26 -12.47 -25.48
C PRO A 249 -1.16 -12.90 -26.45
N ALA A 250 -1.19 -12.41 -27.68
CA ALA A 250 -0.22 -12.80 -28.72
C ALA A 250 0.89 -11.76 -28.93
N GLU A 251 0.54 -10.48 -28.86
CA GLU A 251 1.38 -9.33 -29.19
C GLU A 251 1.93 -8.67 -27.91
N ASN A 252 3.17 -8.20 -27.93
CA ASN A 252 3.81 -7.40 -26.86
C ASN A 252 3.65 -7.97 -25.43
N LYS A 253 3.59 -9.31 -25.27
CA LYS A 253 3.38 -10.04 -24.01
C LYS A 253 4.20 -9.51 -22.83
N GLU A 254 5.42 -9.10 -23.13
CA GLU A 254 6.42 -8.54 -22.22
C GLU A 254 6.03 -7.17 -21.63
N GLU A 255 5.17 -6.41 -22.31
CA GLU A 255 4.62 -5.11 -21.88
C GLU A 255 3.23 -5.23 -21.23
N HIS A 256 2.58 -6.41 -21.21
CA HIS A 256 1.35 -6.61 -20.42
C HIS A 256 1.66 -6.52 -18.91
N PRO A 257 0.71 -6.09 -18.06
CA PRO A 257 0.89 -6.11 -16.62
C PRO A 257 1.14 -7.54 -16.13
N VAL A 258 1.99 -7.68 -15.12
CA VAL A 258 2.20 -8.97 -14.45
C VAL A 258 0.95 -9.31 -13.62
N VAL A 259 0.42 -10.51 -13.85
CA VAL A 259 -0.79 -11.04 -13.20
C VAL A 259 -0.51 -12.35 -12.49
N ARG A 260 -1.52 -12.92 -11.80
CA ARG A 260 -1.37 -14.08 -10.92
C ARG A 260 -0.29 -13.87 -9.84
N VAL A 261 -0.08 -12.61 -9.45
CA VAL A 261 0.77 -12.18 -8.34
C VAL A 261 -0.08 -11.82 -7.13
N SER A 262 0.36 -12.27 -5.97
CA SER A 262 -0.23 -11.97 -4.67
C SER A 262 0.35 -10.68 -4.10
N TRP A 263 -0.28 -10.14 -3.05
CA TRP A 263 0.23 -8.97 -2.35
C TRP A 263 1.65 -9.20 -1.80
N ALA A 264 1.93 -10.43 -1.33
CA ALA A 264 3.26 -10.81 -0.85
C ALA A 264 4.31 -10.83 -1.98
N ASP A 265 3.96 -11.34 -3.17
CA ASP A 265 4.84 -11.34 -4.34
C ASP A 265 5.17 -9.90 -4.79
N ALA A 266 4.16 -9.02 -4.80
CA ALA A 266 4.30 -7.61 -5.18
C ALA A 266 5.20 -6.83 -4.19
N GLN A 267 5.08 -7.09 -2.89
CA GLN A 267 5.98 -6.52 -1.87
C GLN A 267 7.40 -7.11 -1.98
N ALA A 268 7.55 -8.38 -2.36
CA ALA A 268 8.87 -8.98 -2.60
C ALA A 268 9.58 -8.36 -3.81
N PHE A 269 8.86 -8.12 -4.92
CA PHE A 269 9.35 -7.35 -6.06
C PHE A 269 9.83 -5.95 -5.65
N CYS A 270 9.00 -5.21 -4.90
CA CYS A 270 9.35 -3.88 -4.41
C CYS A 270 10.60 -3.91 -3.51
N SER A 271 10.75 -4.94 -2.68
CA SER A 271 11.91 -5.14 -1.79
C SER A 271 13.20 -5.46 -2.57
N TRP A 272 13.10 -6.31 -3.60
CA TRP A 272 14.21 -6.61 -4.50
C TRP A 272 14.66 -5.36 -5.26
N LEU A 273 13.73 -4.61 -5.86
CA LEU A 273 14.04 -3.40 -6.62
C LEU A 273 14.65 -2.30 -5.71
N SER A 274 14.18 -2.20 -4.47
CA SER A 274 14.76 -1.33 -3.44
C SER A 274 16.21 -1.68 -3.14
N LYS A 275 16.49 -2.97 -2.92
CA LYS A 275 17.85 -3.51 -2.69
C LYS A 275 18.76 -3.32 -3.91
N LYS A 276 18.21 -3.46 -5.12
CA LYS A 276 18.92 -3.34 -6.40
C LYS A 276 19.44 -1.93 -6.68
N GLU A 277 18.67 -0.91 -6.31
CA GLU A 277 18.97 0.50 -6.64
C GLU A 277 19.35 1.39 -5.44
N GLY A 278 19.27 0.90 -4.21
CA GLY A 278 19.53 1.71 -3.00
C GLY A 278 18.46 2.78 -2.75
N LYS A 279 17.22 2.49 -3.13
CA LYS A 279 16.04 3.38 -3.08
C LYS A 279 14.91 2.70 -2.32
N THR A 280 13.88 3.45 -1.91
CA THR A 280 12.67 2.86 -1.32
C THR A 280 11.57 2.76 -2.37
N TYR A 281 11.33 1.54 -2.86
CA TYR A 281 10.18 1.19 -3.67
C TYR A 281 9.17 0.40 -2.84
N ARG A 282 7.89 0.69 -3.02
CA ARG A 282 6.78 -0.03 -2.37
C ARG A 282 5.49 0.06 -3.19
N LEU A 283 4.46 -0.64 -2.74
CA LEU A 283 3.10 -0.39 -3.19
C LEU A 283 2.61 1.02 -2.80
N PRO A 284 1.75 1.66 -3.60
CA PRO A 284 1.04 2.87 -3.19
C PRO A 284 0.15 2.58 -1.99
N THR A 285 -0.10 3.56 -1.12
CA THR A 285 -1.24 3.46 -0.19
C THR A 285 -2.56 3.71 -0.93
N ASP A 286 -3.66 3.25 -0.37
CA ASP A 286 -5.02 3.49 -0.86
C ASP A 286 -5.33 4.99 -0.99
N GLN A 287 -4.81 5.81 -0.06
CA GLN A 287 -4.91 7.26 -0.11
C GLN A 287 -4.04 7.86 -1.23
N GLU A 288 -2.80 7.40 -1.38
CA GLU A 288 -1.93 7.83 -2.48
C GLU A 288 -2.52 7.46 -3.86
N TRP A 289 -3.12 6.27 -3.98
CA TRP A 289 -3.82 5.84 -5.19
C TRP A 289 -5.04 6.72 -5.49
N SER A 290 -5.81 7.10 -4.46
CA SER A 290 -6.89 8.09 -4.62
C SER A 290 -6.37 9.45 -5.12
N TYR A 291 -5.20 9.92 -4.69
CA TYR A 291 -4.56 11.11 -5.28
C TYR A 291 -4.08 10.87 -6.72
N ALA A 292 -3.61 9.68 -7.05
CA ALA A 292 -3.15 9.30 -8.38
C ALA A 292 -4.28 9.30 -9.42
N VAL A 293 -5.45 8.72 -9.09
CA VAL A 293 -6.63 8.75 -9.98
C VAL A 293 -7.30 10.14 -10.03
N GLY A 294 -7.26 10.89 -8.91
CA GLY A 294 -7.63 12.31 -8.86
C GLY A 294 -8.54 12.72 -7.69
N ILE A 295 -9.20 11.76 -7.03
CA ILE A 295 -10.22 12.00 -5.98
C ILE A 295 -9.66 12.25 -4.57
N GLY A 296 -8.35 12.07 -4.34
CA GLY A 296 -7.75 12.09 -2.99
C GLY A 296 -7.91 13.40 -2.21
N ARG A 297 -8.35 14.49 -2.86
CA ARG A 297 -8.72 15.77 -2.21
C ARG A 297 -10.15 15.80 -1.67
N GLU A 298 -11.02 14.93 -2.16
CA GLU A 298 -12.44 14.84 -1.80
C GLU A 298 -12.65 13.83 -0.66
N GLU A 299 -11.80 12.81 -0.60
CA GLU A 299 -11.81 11.78 0.45
C GLU A 299 -11.35 12.34 1.80
N LYS A 300 -12.25 12.39 2.77
CA LYS A 300 -12.00 12.95 4.11
C LYS A 300 -11.40 11.91 5.05
N TRP A 301 -10.12 11.63 4.87
CA TRP A 301 -9.33 10.79 5.77
C TRP A 301 -9.18 11.45 7.15
N LYS A 302 -9.54 10.72 8.22
CA LYS A 302 -9.36 11.10 9.63
C LYS A 302 -8.50 10.01 10.33
N GLN A 303 -7.99 10.28 11.53
CA GLN A 303 -7.30 9.24 12.31
C GLN A 303 -8.26 8.08 12.61
N GLY A 304 -7.90 6.86 12.18
CA GLY A 304 -8.73 5.66 12.30
C GLY A 304 -9.62 5.36 11.08
N THR A 305 -9.61 6.22 10.04
CA THR A 305 -10.20 5.88 8.75
C THR A 305 -9.38 4.77 8.08
N THR A 306 -10.05 3.67 7.72
CA THR A 306 -9.52 2.63 6.83
C THR A 306 -10.17 2.71 5.43
N PRO A 307 -9.59 2.06 4.41
CA PRO A 307 -10.17 1.93 3.06
C PRO A 307 -11.61 1.38 3.01
N ALA A 308 -12.02 0.56 3.98
CA ALA A 308 -13.42 0.13 4.12
C ALA A 308 -14.38 1.26 4.56
N THR A 309 -13.87 2.24 5.32
CA THR A 309 -14.66 3.28 6.00
C THR A 309 -14.61 4.67 5.35
N VAL A 310 -13.64 4.91 4.46
CA VAL A 310 -13.54 6.19 3.73
C VAL A 310 -14.75 6.37 2.81
N VAL A 311 -15.29 7.60 2.74
CA VAL A 311 -16.51 7.90 1.97
C VAL A 311 -16.24 7.74 0.47
N LYS A 312 -16.80 6.68 -0.13
CA LYS A 312 -16.65 6.35 -1.55
C LYS A 312 -17.64 7.16 -2.40
N ASN A 313 -17.14 8.00 -3.31
CA ASN A 313 -17.98 8.72 -4.28
C ASN A 313 -18.54 7.75 -5.35
N GLN A 314 -19.86 7.51 -5.33
CA GLN A 314 -20.53 6.52 -6.19
C GLN A 314 -20.82 6.99 -7.63
N THR A 315 -20.56 8.26 -7.96
CA THR A 315 -20.80 8.80 -9.30
C THR A 315 -19.52 9.03 -10.10
N ASP A 316 -18.36 9.21 -9.45
CA ASP A 316 -17.10 9.52 -10.14
C ASP A 316 -16.48 8.32 -10.88
N LEU A 317 -16.21 8.55 -12.17
CA LEU A 317 -15.49 7.67 -13.09
C LEU A 317 -14.31 8.47 -13.66
N PRO A 318 -13.16 7.86 -13.98
CA PRO A 318 -11.97 8.61 -14.43
C PRO A 318 -12.15 9.47 -15.70
N TRP A 319 -13.14 9.14 -16.54
CA TRP A 319 -13.55 9.90 -17.75
C TRP A 319 -14.81 10.77 -17.55
N GLY A 320 -15.35 10.85 -16.33
CA GLY A 320 -16.60 11.54 -16.01
C GLY A 320 -17.87 10.72 -16.25
N SER A 321 -19.04 11.36 -16.15
CA SER A 321 -20.34 10.69 -15.97
C SER A 321 -20.91 9.90 -17.16
N LYS A 322 -20.21 9.80 -18.30
CA LYS A 322 -20.72 9.11 -19.49
C LYS A 322 -20.67 7.58 -19.31
N TRP A 323 -21.77 6.92 -19.69
CA TRP A 323 -21.91 5.46 -19.73
C TRP A 323 -22.63 5.03 -21.02
N PRO A 324 -22.24 3.93 -21.70
CA PRO A 324 -21.00 3.16 -21.49
C PRO A 324 -19.74 4.03 -21.65
N PRO A 325 -18.54 3.55 -21.26
CA PRO A 325 -17.32 4.34 -21.34
C PRO A 325 -17.07 4.89 -22.76
N PRO A 326 -16.55 6.12 -22.92
CA PRO A 326 -16.02 6.58 -24.19
C PRO A 326 -14.92 5.63 -24.70
N LYS A 327 -14.88 5.37 -26.02
CA LYS A 327 -13.88 4.45 -26.59
C LYS A 327 -12.45 4.89 -26.26
N GLY A 328 -11.67 4.00 -25.65
CA GLY A 328 -10.25 4.22 -25.36
C GLY A 328 -9.95 4.81 -23.98
N GLU A 329 -10.91 4.81 -23.05
CA GLU A 329 -10.71 5.28 -21.66
C GLU A 329 -10.26 4.15 -20.70
N GLY A 330 -10.20 2.89 -21.15
CA GLY A 330 -9.66 1.74 -20.39
C GLY A 330 -9.99 0.38 -21.01
N ASN A 331 -9.49 -0.69 -20.37
CA ASN A 331 -9.70 -2.11 -20.74
C ASN A 331 -10.66 -2.79 -19.76
N PHE A 332 -11.81 -3.30 -20.23
CA PHE A 332 -12.90 -3.79 -19.39
C PHE A 332 -13.48 -5.13 -19.88
N SER A 333 -14.38 -5.75 -19.10
CA SER A 333 -15.08 -6.96 -19.56
C SER A 333 -16.11 -6.61 -20.62
N ASP A 334 -15.73 -6.64 -21.90
CA ASP A 334 -16.49 -6.06 -22.99
C ASP A 334 -16.78 -7.03 -24.16
N GLN A 335 -17.20 -6.51 -25.32
CA GLN A 335 -17.50 -7.34 -26.49
C GLN A 335 -16.25 -8.01 -27.10
N SER A 336 -15.05 -7.46 -26.90
CA SER A 336 -13.80 -8.03 -27.39
C SER A 336 -13.43 -9.30 -26.59
N ARG A 337 -13.60 -9.26 -25.25
CA ARG A 337 -13.52 -10.42 -24.35
C ARG A 337 -14.57 -11.47 -24.72
N LYS A 338 -15.83 -11.05 -24.88
CA LYS A 338 -16.98 -11.90 -25.28
C LYS A 338 -16.75 -12.66 -26.58
N ALA A 339 -16.03 -12.05 -27.54
CA ALA A 339 -15.77 -12.64 -28.85
C ALA A 339 -14.55 -13.58 -28.90
N LYS A 340 -13.52 -13.36 -28.07
CA LYS A 340 -12.20 -13.99 -28.22
C LYS A 340 -11.70 -14.78 -26.98
N ALA A 341 -12.23 -14.50 -25.78
CA ALA A 341 -11.82 -15.10 -24.51
C ALA A 341 -13.02 -15.41 -23.59
N ALA A 342 -14.11 -15.88 -24.19
CA ALA A 342 -15.41 -16.02 -23.54
C ALA A 342 -15.40 -16.93 -22.30
N ASN A 343 -16.06 -16.47 -21.24
CA ASN A 343 -16.52 -17.26 -20.09
C ASN A 343 -18.05 -17.34 -20.13
N SER A 344 -18.65 -18.49 -19.90
CA SER A 344 -20.11 -18.65 -19.83
C SER A 344 -20.73 -17.89 -18.65
N GLU A 345 -19.98 -17.74 -17.55
CA GLU A 345 -20.45 -17.14 -16.30
C GLU A 345 -20.15 -15.63 -16.18
N ALA A 346 -19.54 -15.01 -17.20
CA ALA A 346 -19.15 -13.61 -17.16
C ALA A 346 -20.20 -12.68 -17.81
N THR A 347 -20.46 -11.55 -17.16
CA THR A 347 -21.17 -10.41 -17.77
C THR A 347 -20.21 -9.60 -18.64
N TYR A 348 -20.74 -8.96 -19.68
CA TYR A 348 -19.99 -8.12 -20.62
C TYR A 348 -20.65 -6.76 -20.79
N LEU A 349 -19.84 -5.71 -20.94
CA LEU A 349 -20.27 -4.34 -21.13
C LEU A 349 -20.75 -4.16 -22.58
N ASP A 350 -22.06 -4.05 -22.77
CA ASP A 350 -22.66 -3.86 -24.09
C ASP A 350 -22.45 -2.41 -24.59
N GLY A 351 -22.06 -2.29 -25.86
CA GLY A 351 -21.73 -1.01 -26.50
C GLY A 351 -20.27 -0.53 -26.29
N TYR A 352 -19.38 -1.37 -25.76
CA TYR A 352 -17.94 -1.10 -25.65
C TYR A 352 -17.09 -2.17 -26.36
N ASP A 353 -16.00 -1.72 -26.99
CA ASP A 353 -14.99 -2.55 -27.68
C ASP A 353 -13.63 -1.82 -27.64
N ASP A 354 -12.80 -2.18 -26.66
CA ASP A 354 -11.41 -1.76 -26.53
C ASP A 354 -10.45 -2.60 -27.40
N GLY A 355 -10.86 -3.81 -27.80
CA GLY A 355 -10.14 -4.74 -28.65
C GLY A 355 -9.35 -5.84 -27.92
N PHE A 356 -9.18 -5.75 -26.60
CA PHE A 356 -8.31 -6.58 -25.76
C PHE A 356 -9.10 -7.63 -24.94
N PRO A 357 -9.01 -8.94 -25.27
CA PRO A 357 -9.87 -9.95 -24.63
C PRO A 357 -9.51 -10.30 -23.18
N THR A 358 -8.40 -9.77 -22.69
CA THR A 358 -7.74 -10.06 -21.42
C THR A 358 -6.98 -8.79 -21.02
N THR A 359 -5.88 -8.88 -20.27
CA THR A 359 -4.95 -7.75 -20.14
C THR A 359 -4.54 -7.20 -21.51
N ALA A 360 -4.23 -5.91 -21.55
CA ALA A 360 -3.64 -5.18 -22.66
C ALA A 360 -2.17 -4.85 -22.32
N PRO A 361 -1.32 -4.52 -23.31
CA PRO A 361 -0.03 -3.87 -23.05
C PRO A 361 -0.28 -2.59 -22.24
N VAL A 362 0.54 -2.34 -21.21
CA VAL A 362 0.39 -1.10 -20.43
C VAL A 362 0.60 0.14 -21.31
N MET A 363 -0.05 1.24 -20.96
CA MET A 363 -0.07 2.49 -21.72
C MET A 363 -0.78 2.42 -23.09
N SER A 364 -1.59 1.38 -23.34
CA SER A 364 -2.45 1.29 -24.54
C SER A 364 -3.58 2.33 -24.57
N PHE A 365 -3.96 2.86 -23.40
CA PHE A 365 -5.05 3.81 -23.23
C PHE A 365 -4.55 5.23 -22.95
N LYS A 366 -5.48 6.17 -22.85
CA LYS A 366 -5.15 7.58 -22.60
C LYS A 366 -4.72 7.80 -21.14
N PRO A 367 -3.63 8.53 -20.86
CA PRO A 367 -3.24 8.85 -19.49
C PRO A 367 -4.13 9.94 -18.88
N ASN A 368 -4.19 9.95 -17.55
CA ASN A 368 -4.85 11.00 -16.78
C ASN A 368 -3.97 12.26 -16.66
N LYS A 369 -4.44 13.29 -15.92
CA LYS A 369 -3.78 14.62 -15.85
C LYS A 369 -2.33 14.58 -15.31
N PRO A 370 -1.98 13.79 -14.27
CA PRO A 370 -0.59 13.53 -13.88
C PRO A 370 0.28 12.74 -14.89
N GLY A 371 -0.28 12.20 -15.98
CA GLY A 371 0.46 11.34 -16.91
C GLY A 371 0.49 9.85 -16.51
N LEU A 372 -0.44 9.42 -15.65
CA LEU A 372 -0.57 8.01 -15.25
C LEU A 372 -1.58 7.29 -16.16
N TYR A 373 -1.21 6.10 -16.60
CA TYR A 373 -1.98 5.21 -17.46
C TYR A 373 -2.64 4.11 -16.63
N ASP A 374 -3.67 3.47 -17.19
CA ASP A 374 -4.23 2.20 -16.72
C ASP A 374 -4.76 2.21 -15.27
N LEU A 375 -5.04 3.38 -14.69
CA LEU A 375 -5.74 3.53 -13.40
C LEU A 375 -7.26 3.24 -13.49
N SER A 376 -7.73 2.72 -14.62
CA SER A 376 -9.10 2.28 -14.82
C SER A 376 -9.13 1.09 -15.77
N GLY A 377 -9.60 -0.06 -15.29
CA GLY A 377 -9.55 -1.29 -16.04
C GLY A 377 -8.15 -1.90 -16.05
N ASN A 378 -7.84 -2.65 -17.11
CA ASN A 378 -6.66 -3.51 -17.24
C ASN A 378 -6.51 -4.50 -16.07
N VAL A 379 -5.78 -4.23 -14.98
CA VAL A 379 -5.80 -5.12 -13.79
C VAL A 379 -6.04 -4.42 -12.47
N TRP A 380 -6.67 -5.14 -11.53
CA TRP A 380 -6.86 -4.65 -10.18
C TRP A 380 -5.51 -4.57 -9.46
N GLU A 381 -5.17 -3.41 -8.92
CA GLU A 381 -3.85 -3.11 -8.35
C GLU A 381 -3.81 -3.26 -6.84
N TRP A 382 -2.90 -4.11 -6.33
CA TRP A 382 -2.63 -4.22 -4.90
C TRP A 382 -2.09 -2.90 -4.32
N CYS A 383 -2.68 -2.46 -3.20
CA CYS A 383 -2.19 -1.33 -2.41
C CYS A 383 -1.56 -1.80 -1.09
N GLN A 384 -0.77 -0.94 -0.46
CA GLN A 384 -0.02 -1.21 0.77
C GLN A 384 -0.91 -1.53 1.99
N ASP A 385 -2.13 -1.00 2.03
CA ASP A 385 -3.03 -1.00 3.19
C ASP A 385 -3.76 -2.33 3.44
N TRP A 386 -4.09 -2.57 4.71
CA TRP A 386 -5.19 -3.46 5.07
C TRP A 386 -6.53 -2.77 4.79
N TYR A 387 -7.55 -3.52 4.35
CA TYR A 387 -8.86 -2.95 4.05
C TYR A 387 -9.57 -2.38 5.28
N ASP A 388 -9.46 -3.07 6.41
CA ASP A 388 -10.03 -2.67 7.69
C ASP A 388 -9.17 -3.11 8.89
N ASN A 389 -9.66 -2.79 10.10
CA ASN A 389 -8.98 -3.06 11.36
C ASN A 389 -8.90 -4.57 11.72
N THR A 390 -9.56 -5.47 10.98
CA THR A 390 -9.41 -6.93 11.17
C THR A 390 -8.09 -7.45 10.58
N GLN A 391 -7.45 -6.70 9.68
CA GLN A 391 -6.17 -7.03 9.05
C GLN A 391 -6.16 -8.40 8.35
N LYS A 392 -7.30 -8.81 7.80
CA LYS A 392 -7.45 -10.06 7.04
C LYS A 392 -7.13 -9.89 5.55
N ASP A 393 -7.70 -8.85 4.94
CA ASP A 393 -7.66 -8.63 3.48
C ASP A 393 -6.91 -7.33 3.13
N ARG A 394 -6.19 -7.33 2.00
CA ARG A 394 -5.50 -6.16 1.44
C ARG A 394 -6.34 -5.49 0.36
N VAL A 395 -6.13 -4.21 0.14
CA VAL A 395 -6.93 -3.40 -0.80
C VAL A 395 -6.47 -3.59 -2.25
N LEU A 396 -7.45 -3.53 -3.15
CA LEU A 396 -7.31 -3.54 -4.60
C LEU A 396 -8.05 -2.33 -5.19
N ARG A 397 -7.45 -1.65 -6.19
CA ARG A 397 -8.03 -0.49 -6.90
C ARG A 397 -8.01 -0.69 -8.42
N GLY A 398 -8.78 0.12 -9.17
CA GLY A 398 -8.69 0.23 -10.64
C GLY A 398 -9.82 -0.40 -11.47
N GLY A 399 -10.38 -1.55 -11.06
CA GLY A 399 -11.16 -2.39 -11.98
C GLY A 399 -10.25 -3.33 -12.77
N SER A 400 -10.76 -3.97 -13.84
CA SER A 400 -9.96 -4.85 -14.70
C SER A 400 -10.62 -5.17 -16.05
N TRP A 401 -9.88 -5.82 -16.95
CA TRP A 401 -10.37 -6.51 -18.15
C TRP A 401 -11.48 -7.54 -17.86
N SER A 402 -11.68 -7.94 -16.60
CA SER A 402 -12.76 -8.83 -16.17
C SER A 402 -13.88 -8.15 -15.38
N SER A 403 -13.84 -6.82 -15.22
CA SER A 403 -14.89 -6.01 -14.59
C SER A 403 -15.88 -5.46 -15.63
N PRO A 404 -17.18 -5.83 -15.59
CA PRO A 404 -18.20 -5.32 -16.52
C PRO A 404 -19.05 -4.19 -15.93
N ASP A 405 -19.17 -4.13 -14.60
CA ASP A 405 -20.15 -3.31 -13.90
C ASP A 405 -19.64 -1.88 -13.66
N ARG A 406 -20.53 -0.89 -13.81
CA ARG A 406 -20.23 0.52 -13.53
C ARG A 406 -19.65 0.74 -12.13
N GLY A 407 -20.06 -0.06 -11.15
CA GLY A 407 -19.56 0.02 -9.78
C GLY A 407 -18.07 -0.33 -9.64
N ASP A 408 -17.57 -1.27 -10.45
CA ASP A 408 -16.17 -1.68 -10.44
C ASP A 408 -15.24 -0.56 -10.90
N LEU A 409 -15.68 0.20 -11.91
CA LEU A 409 -14.86 1.18 -12.62
C LEU A 409 -14.86 2.58 -11.98
N LEU A 410 -15.53 2.76 -10.84
CA LEU A 410 -15.52 4.03 -10.10
C LEU A 410 -14.13 4.32 -9.53
N SER A 411 -13.67 5.57 -9.63
CA SER A 411 -12.38 6.03 -9.08
C SER A 411 -12.25 5.73 -7.57
N SER A 412 -13.38 5.70 -6.86
CA SER A 412 -13.46 5.47 -5.41
C SER A 412 -13.64 4.01 -5.01
N ASN A 413 -13.85 3.09 -5.97
CA ASN A 413 -14.10 1.69 -5.63
C ASN A 413 -12.83 1.00 -5.12
N ARG A 414 -13.06 0.04 -4.22
CA ARG A 414 -12.06 -0.69 -3.44
C ARG A 414 -12.56 -2.11 -3.28
N LEU A 415 -11.95 -3.02 -4.05
CA LEU A 415 -12.04 -4.45 -3.82
C LEU A 415 -11.05 -4.84 -2.70
N HIS A 416 -11.24 -6.00 -2.08
CA HIS A 416 -10.30 -6.55 -1.11
C HIS A 416 -10.24 -8.07 -1.21
N ASN A 417 -9.04 -8.63 -1.09
CA ASN A 417 -8.77 -10.07 -1.13
C ASN A 417 -7.72 -10.43 -0.07
N THR A 418 -7.66 -11.70 0.37
CA THR A 418 -6.58 -12.16 1.25
C THR A 418 -5.21 -12.03 0.54
N PRO A 419 -4.13 -11.68 1.26
CA PRO A 419 -2.85 -11.26 0.66
C PRO A 419 -2.08 -12.36 -0.10
N ASP A 420 -2.56 -13.60 -0.07
CA ASP A 420 -1.99 -14.79 -0.69
C ASP A 420 -2.61 -15.15 -2.05
N LEU A 421 -3.79 -14.61 -2.37
CA LEU A 421 -4.55 -14.93 -3.58
C LEU A 421 -3.87 -14.41 -4.85
N ARG A 422 -4.04 -15.16 -5.94
CA ARG A 422 -3.42 -14.95 -7.25
C ARG A 422 -4.46 -15.18 -8.35
N PHE A 423 -4.90 -14.11 -9.01
CA PHE A 423 -5.86 -14.18 -10.12
C PHE A 423 -5.29 -13.51 -11.39
N ALA A 424 -5.84 -13.85 -12.55
CA ALA A 424 -5.38 -13.35 -13.86
C ALA A 424 -5.74 -11.87 -14.14
N ASP A 425 -6.43 -11.23 -13.20
CA ASP A 425 -6.92 -9.86 -13.21
C ASP A 425 -6.43 -9.06 -11.98
N ARG A 426 -5.39 -9.55 -11.29
CA ARG A 426 -4.71 -8.89 -10.16
C ARG A 426 -3.25 -8.65 -10.51
N GLY A 427 -2.82 -7.40 -10.43
CA GLY A 427 -1.42 -6.98 -10.54
C GLY A 427 -1.11 -5.88 -9.54
N PHE A 428 -0.15 -5.01 -9.85
CA PHE A 428 0.23 -3.88 -9.01
C PHE A 428 1.06 -2.86 -9.78
N ARG A 429 1.04 -1.58 -9.36
CA ARG A 429 2.08 -0.60 -9.71
C ARG A 429 2.95 -0.27 -8.50
N VAL A 430 4.11 0.31 -8.77
CA VAL A 430 5.10 0.67 -7.75
C VAL A 430 5.17 2.19 -7.59
N VAL A 431 5.42 2.64 -6.36
CA VAL A 431 5.81 4.03 -6.06
C VAL A 431 7.23 4.09 -5.52
N LEU A 432 7.92 5.19 -5.81
CA LEU A 432 9.25 5.53 -5.31
C LEU A 432 9.14 6.65 -4.28
N GLU A 433 9.66 6.44 -3.09
CA GLU A 433 9.78 7.51 -2.10
C GLU A 433 10.95 8.44 -2.45
N GLU A 434 10.68 9.74 -2.53
CA GLU A 434 11.75 10.73 -2.63
C GLU A 434 12.37 10.94 -1.25
N LYS A 435 13.69 10.72 -1.14
CA LYS A 435 14.45 11.33 -0.04
C LYS A 435 14.34 12.86 -0.19
N ALA A 436 14.01 13.56 0.89
CA ALA A 436 14.12 15.00 0.92
C ALA A 436 15.59 15.41 0.65
N PRO A 437 15.85 16.37 -0.26
CA PRO A 437 17.20 16.74 -0.67
C PRO A 437 18.07 17.23 0.51
#